data_AF-A0A6H1X1T4-F1
#
_entry.id   AF-A0A6H1X1T4-F1
#
_cell.length_a   1.000
_cell.length_b   1.000
_cell.length_c   1.000
_cell.angle_alpha   90.00
_cell.angle_beta   90.00
_cell.angle_gamma   90.00
#
_symmetry.space_group_name_H-M   'P 1'
#
loop_
_entity.id
_entity.type
_entity.pdbx_description
1 polymer ?
#
loop_
_entity_poly.entity_id
_entity_poly.type
_entity_poly.pdbx_seq_one_letter_code
_entity_poly.pdbx_strand_id
1 'polypeptide(L)' 'MKYYKSNLEGLDKLREVLELSLRMISENIESNRKERKITWKKTSRISFDTKLFKIEEPELYEKYCRVSNNRLFKIK' A
#
# COMPACT_ATOMS: atom_id res chain seq x y z
N MET A 1 20.80 20.51 42.68
CA MET A 1 20.95 20.80 41.23
C MET A 1 21.11 19.59 40.30
N LYS A 2 21.51 18.38 40.77
CA LYS A 2 21.72 17.21 39.89
C LYS A 2 20.45 16.72 39.15
N TYR A 3 19.28 16.80 39.79
CA TYR A 3 18.01 16.35 39.21
C TYR A 3 17.55 17.16 37.98
N TYR A 4 17.69 18.49 38.02
CA TYR A 4 17.34 19.34 36.88
C TYR A 4 18.19 19.05 35.66
N LYS A 5 19.48 18.78 35.85
CA LYS A 5 20.41 18.45 34.77
C LYS A 5 20.09 17.09 34.12
N SER A 6 19.75 16.08 34.94
CA SER A 6 19.30 14.78 34.45
C SER A 6 17.99 14.87 33.65
N ASN A 7 17.08 15.76 34.04
CA ASN A 7 15.82 15.97 33.31
C ASN A 7 16.05 16.69 31.98
N LEU A 8 17.00 17.65 31.94
CA LEU A 8 17.40 18.32 30.70
C LEU A 8 18.06 17.34 29.72
N GLU A 9 18.96 16.47 30.20
CA GLU A 9 19.56 15.41 29.39
C GLU A 9 18.53 14.39 28.87
N GLY A 10 17.49 14.11 29.65
CA GLY A 10 16.37 13.27 29.19
C GLY A 10 15.52 13.94 28.11
N LEU A 11 15.30 15.25 28.22
CA LEU A 11 14.56 16.04 27.23
C LEU A 11 15.33 16.17 25.90
N ASP A 12 16.64 16.36 25.95
CA ASP A 12 17.46 16.42 24.73
C ASP A 12 17.46 15.09 23.97
N LYS A 13 17.56 13.96 24.68
CA LYS A 13 17.45 12.62 24.06
C LYS A 13 16.07 12.39 23.42
N LEU A 14 15.01 12.82 24.09
CA LEU A 14 13.66 12.74 23.52
C LEU A 14 13.51 13.63 22.28
N ARG A 15 14.14 14.81 22.28
CA ARG A 15 14.17 15.70 21.12
C ARG A 15 14.88 15.05 19.93
N GLU A 16 16.06 14.46 20.14
CA GLU A 16 16.81 13.75 19.10
C GLU A 16 16.01 12.58 18.50
N VAL A 17 15.33 11.78 19.34
CA VAL A 17 14.48 10.67 18.89
C VAL A 17 13.30 11.18 18.05
N LEU A 18 12.66 12.28 18.47
CA LEU A 18 11.58 12.90 17.72
C LEU A 18 12.06 13.47 16.39
N GLU A 19 13.20 14.17 16.38
CA GLU A 19 13.83 14.70 15.16
C GLU A 19 14.17 13.57 14.17
N LEU A 20 14.74 12.46 14.65
CA LEU A 20 15.00 11.26 13.84
C LEU A 20 13.71 10.63 13.30
N SER A 21 12.67 10.52 14.13
CA SER A 21 11.38 9.97 13.70
C SER A 21 10.70 10.83 12.64
N LEU A 22 10.74 12.16 12.79
CA LEU A 22 10.22 13.13 11.83
C LEU A 22 11.01 13.07 10.53
N ARG A 23 12.33 12.91 10.60
CA ARG A 23 13.20 12.75 9.42
C ARG A 23 12.92 11.45 8.67
N MET A 24 12.69 10.33 9.35
CA MET A 24 12.31 9.08 8.68
C MET A 24 10.92 9.18 8.02
N ILE A 25 9.98 9.86 8.68
CA ILE A 25 8.66 10.13 8.10
C ILE A 25 8.80 11.08 6.91
N SER A 26 9.61 12.13 7.01
CA SER A 26 9.85 13.09 5.93
C SER A 26 10.59 12.45 4.76
N GLU A 27 11.62 11.64 4.96
CA GLU A 27 12.33 10.92 3.88
C GLU A 27 11.40 9.94 3.14
N ASN A 28 10.44 9.32 3.85
CA ASN A 28 9.39 8.53 3.23
C ASN A 28 8.38 9.39 2.43
N ILE A 29 8.10 10.62 2.87
CA ILE A 29 7.23 11.61 2.20
C ILE A 29 7.96 12.34 1.05
N GLU A 30 9.26 12.55 1.17
CA GLU A 30 10.17 13.32 0.31
C GLU A 30 10.94 12.44 -0.69
N SER A 31 10.60 11.15 -0.79
CA SER A 31 10.89 10.36 -2.00
C SER A 31 10.21 10.93 -3.28
N ASN A 32 9.59 12.12 -3.18
CA ASN A 32 9.42 13.11 -4.25
C ASN A 32 10.75 13.40 -4.99
N ARG A 33 11.12 12.49 -5.90
CA ARG A 33 11.94 12.84 -7.07
C ARG A 33 11.19 13.88 -7.90
N LYS A 34 11.58 15.15 -7.69
CA LYS A 34 11.50 16.33 -8.59
C LYS A 34 10.18 16.72 -9.27
N GLU A 35 9.15 15.88 -9.46
CA GLU A 35 7.97 16.27 -10.26
C GLU A 35 6.63 15.58 -9.94
N ARG A 36 6.56 14.60 -9.03
CA ARG A 36 5.30 13.84 -8.79
C ARG A 36 5.01 13.60 -7.33
N LYS A 37 3.98 14.28 -6.79
CA LYS A 37 3.40 14.05 -5.46
C LYS A 37 2.89 12.60 -5.36
N ILE A 38 3.59 11.76 -4.61
CA ILE A 38 3.12 10.41 -4.26
C ILE A 38 2.01 10.58 -3.22
N THR A 39 0.77 10.57 -3.69
CA THR A 39 -0.43 10.54 -2.85
C THR A 39 -0.95 9.11 -2.78
N TRP A 40 -1.14 8.58 -1.58
CA TRP A 40 -1.84 7.31 -1.37
C TRP A 40 -3.31 7.49 -1.78
N LYS A 41 -3.60 7.25 -3.07
CA LYS A 41 -4.97 7.18 -3.56
C LYS A 41 -5.54 5.82 -3.15
N LYS A 42 -6.75 5.84 -2.58
CA LYS A 42 -7.51 4.60 -2.36
C LYS A 42 -7.86 4.02 -3.73
N THR A 43 -7.15 2.97 -4.15
CA THR A 43 -7.49 2.23 -5.35
C THR A 43 -8.45 1.12 -4.98
N SER A 44 -9.72 1.28 -5.33
CA SER A 44 -10.68 0.17 -5.31
C SER A 44 -10.54 -0.62 -6.61
N ARG A 45 -10.33 -1.93 -6.50
CA ARG A 45 -10.44 -2.85 -7.63
C ARG A 45 -11.78 -3.55 -7.51
N ILE A 46 -12.65 -3.33 -8.50
CA ILE A 46 -13.86 -4.13 -8.66
C ILE A 46 -13.48 -5.31 -9.55
N SER A 47 -13.53 -6.51 -8.99
CA SER A 47 -13.36 -7.76 -9.73
C SER A 47 -14.70 -8.45 -9.83
N PHE A 48 -15.03 -8.94 -11.02
CA PHE A 48 -16.23 -9.71 -11.25
C PHE A 48 -16.04 -11.16 -10.79
N ASP A 49 -16.90 -11.65 -9.89
CA ASP A 49 -16.85 -13.03 -9.44
C ASP A 49 -17.56 -13.95 -10.44
N THR A 50 -16.80 -14.40 -11.42
CA THR A 50 -17.27 -15.35 -12.44
C THR A 50 -17.78 -16.68 -11.89
N LYS A 51 -17.33 -17.11 -10.70
CA LYS A 51 -17.74 -18.39 -10.12
C LYS A 51 -19.13 -18.27 -9.52
N LEU A 52 -19.35 -17.21 -8.74
CA LEU A 52 -20.64 -16.92 -8.15
C LEU A 52 -21.69 -16.66 -9.24
N PHE A 53 -21.32 -15.88 -10.26
CA PHE A 53 -22.21 -15.58 -11.38
C PHE A 53 -22.67 -16.84 -12.15
N LYS A 54 -21.79 -17.84 -12.28
CA LYS A 54 -22.14 -19.13 -12.91
C LYS A 54 -23.20 -19.92 -12.12
N ILE A 55 -23.25 -19.73 -10.80
CA ILE A 55 -24.19 -20.41 -9.90
C ILE A 55 -25.52 -19.66 -9.86
N GLU A 56 -25.47 -18.34 -9.74
CA GLU A 56 -26.66 -17.50 -9.59
C GLU A 56 -27.46 -17.38 -10.90
N GLU A 57 -26.77 -17.16 -12.02
CA GLU A 57 -27.40 -16.88 -13.31
C GLU A 57 -26.74 -17.71 -14.44
N PRO A 58 -26.97 -19.04 -14.46
CA PRO A 58 -26.30 -19.94 -15.39
C PRO A 58 -26.65 -19.64 -16.86
N GLU A 59 -27.89 -19.23 -17.16
CA GLU A 59 -28.34 -18.90 -18.51
C GLU A 59 -27.57 -17.71 -19.10
N LEU A 60 -27.37 -16.66 -18.29
CA LEU A 60 -26.60 -15.49 -18.70
C LEU A 60 -25.11 -15.81 -18.78
N TYR A 61 -24.59 -16.66 -17.88
CA TYR A 61 -23.21 -17.11 -17.93
C TYR A 61 -22.92 -17.80 -19.27
N GLU A 62 -23.74 -18.77 -19.68
CA GLU A 62 -23.52 -19.52 -20.92
C GLU A 62 -23.69 -18.65 -22.18
N LYS A 63 -24.67 -17.74 -22.18
CA LYS A 63 -24.93 -16.84 -23.32
C LYS A 63 -23.78 -15.87 -23.61
N TYR A 64 -23.11 -15.37 -22.57
CA TYR A 64 -22.14 -14.29 -22.70
C TYR A 64 -20.68 -14.72 -22.46
N CYS A 65 -20.43 -15.86 -21.80
CA CYS A 65 -19.06 -16.32 -21.58
C CYS A 65 -18.54 -17.11 -22.79
N ARG A 66 -17.56 -16.53 -23.48
CA ARG A 66 -16.80 -17.21 -24.54
C ARG A 66 -15.67 -18.03 -23.93
N VAL A 67 -15.69 -19.35 -24.13
CA VAL A 67 -14.56 -20.23 -23.79
C VAL A 67 -13.56 -20.21 -24.95
N SER A 68 -12.33 -19.75 -24.69
CA SER A 68 -11.21 -19.88 -25.63
C SER A 68 -10.16 -20.83 -25.06
N ASN A 69 -9.85 -21.89 -25.81
CA ASN A 69 -8.84 -22.86 -25.45
C ASN A 69 -7.54 -22.54 -26.18
N ASN A 70 -6.50 -22.16 -25.43
CA ASN A 70 -5.18 -21.90 -25.97
C ASN A 70 -4.17 -22.86 -25.35
N ARG A 71 -3.32 -23.47 -26.19
CA ARG A 71 -2.17 -24.26 -25.71
C ARG A 71 -0.99 -23.31 -25.52
N LEU A 72 -0.54 -23.16 -24.29
CA LEU A 72 0.65 -22.38 -23.97
C LEU A 72 1.80 -23.32 -23.67
N PHE A 73 2.89 -23.22 -24.43
CA PHE A 73 4.14 -23.89 -24.08
C PHE A 73 4.86 -23.03 -23.04
N LYS A 74 5.12 -23.59 -21.85
CA LYS A 74 5.78 -22.89 -20.75
C LYS A 74 7.09 -23.59 -20.44
N ILE A 75 8.20 -22.89 -20.62
CA ILE A 75 9.54 -23.35 -20.22
C ILE A 75 9.73 -22.92 -18.76
N LYS A 76 10.16 -23.84 -17.90
CA LYS A 76 10.54 -23.57 -16.50
C LYS A 76 12.00 -23.14 -16.42
#